data_AF-A0A7C6SPP8-F1
#
_entry.id   AF-A0A7C6SPP8-F1
#
_cell.length_a   1.000
_cell.length_b   1.000
_cell.length_c   1.000
_cell.angle_alpha   90.00
_cell.angle_beta   90.00
_cell.angle_gamma   90.00
#
_symmetry.space_group_name_H-M   'P 1'
#
loop_
_entity.id
_entity.type
_entity.pdbx_description
1 polymer ?
#
loop_
_entity_poly.entity_id
_entity_poly.type
_entity_poly.pdbx_seq_one_letter_code
_entity_poly.pdbx_strand_id
1 'polypeptide(L)'
;MHPTASQAVCLMADAAVRAGWVEQEDRDYCVNQLLALMALDAPEQAVGTLPMLDAADILYQDALSRGLVQPGNDDARGRFVASLFGATTPPPQVVRDTFARLYKGS
;
A
#
# COMPACT_ATOMS: atom_id res chain seq x y z
N MET A 1 5.82 19.02 7.86
CA MET A 1 6.59 17.84 8.31
C MET A 1 6.25 16.72 7.35
N HIS A 2 7.24 16.08 6.73
CA HIS A 2 6.97 14.91 5.88
C HIS A 2 6.74 13.68 6.78
N PRO A 3 5.76 12.82 6.45
CA PRO A 3 5.53 11.59 7.23
C PRO A 3 6.77 10.69 7.26
N THR A 4 6.97 9.99 8.37
CA THR A 4 7.94 8.88 8.46
C THR A 4 7.48 7.69 7.60
N ALA A 5 8.35 6.72 7.36
CA ALA A 5 7.96 5.49 6.65
C ALA A 5 6.85 4.72 7.40
N SER A 6 6.96 4.60 8.74
CA SER A 6 5.91 3.98 9.56
C SER A 6 4.59 4.76 9.53
N GLN A 7 4.63 6.09 9.48
CA GLN A 7 3.43 6.93 9.27
C GLN A 7 2.85 6.74 7.86
N ALA A 8 3.70 6.65 6.84
CA ALA A 8 3.27 6.42 5.46
C ALA A 8 2.60 5.04 5.26
N VAL A 9 3.05 4.01 5.99
CA VAL A 9 2.37 2.70 6.03
C VAL A 9 0.93 2.86 6.52
N CYS A 10 0.72 3.54 7.65
CA CYS A 10 -0.62 3.80 8.18
C CYS A 10 -1.46 4.61 7.19
N LEU A 11 -0.91 5.68 6.62
CA LEU A 11 -1.61 6.53 5.65
C LEU A 11 -2.03 5.77 4.39
N MET A 12 -1.21 4.83 3.92
CA MET A 12 -1.51 4.00 2.76
C MET A 12 -2.65 3.01 3.06
N ALA A 13 -2.62 2.34 4.21
CA ALA A 13 -3.71 1.47 4.64
C ALA A 13 -5.02 2.26 4.81
N ASP A 14 -4.96 3.44 5.43
CA ASP A 14 -6.13 4.31 5.59
C ASP A 14 -6.67 4.79 4.23
N ALA A 15 -5.78 5.04 3.26
CA ALA A 15 -6.18 5.41 1.90
C ALA A 15 -6.90 4.27 1.18
N ALA A 16 -6.47 3.02 1.37
CA ALA A 16 -7.12 1.85 0.80
C ALA A 16 -8.52 1.62 1.39
N VAL A 17 -8.68 1.85 2.70
CA VAL A 17 -9.99 1.81 3.36
C VAL A 17 -10.90 2.92 2.85
N ARG A 18 -10.41 4.16 2.77
CA ARG A 18 -11.20 5.28 2.21
C ARG A 18 -11.61 5.06 0.76
N ALA A 19 -10.81 4.34 -0.02
CA ALA A 19 -11.11 3.98 -1.40
C ALA A 19 -12.09 2.81 -1.54
N GLY A 20 -12.47 2.15 -0.44
CA GLY A 20 -13.33 0.97 -0.43
C GLY A 20 -12.65 -0.28 -1.00
N TRP A 21 -11.31 -0.33 -0.99
CA TRP A 21 -10.54 -1.47 -1.47
C TRP A 21 -10.28 -2.50 -0.37
N VAL A 22 -10.29 -2.03 0.87
CA VAL A 22 -10.05 -2.80 2.09
C VAL A 22 -11.14 -2.43 3.08
N GLU A 23 -11.73 -3.41 3.74
CA GLU A 23 -12.72 -3.14 4.80
C GLU A 23 -12.03 -2.59 6.05
N GLN A 24 -12.76 -1.83 6.86
CA GLN A 24 -12.17 -1.19 8.05
C GLN A 24 -11.59 -2.21 9.05
N GLU A 25 -12.19 -3.40 9.12
CA GLU A 25 -11.78 -4.53 9.94
C GLU A 25 -10.45 -5.15 9.47
N ASP A 26 -10.16 -5.08 8.17
CA ASP A 26 -8.95 -5.63 7.54
C ASP A 26 -7.78 -4.64 7.51
N ARG A 27 -8.01 -3.40 7.97
CA ARG A 27 -7.00 -2.34 7.98
C ARG A 27 -5.69 -2.78 8.66
N ASP A 28 -5.78 -3.39 9.83
CA ASP A 28 -4.59 -3.76 10.62
C ASP A 28 -3.82 -4.91 9.97
N TYR A 29 -4.52 -5.80 9.24
CA TYR A 29 -3.88 -6.79 8.41
C TYR A 29 -3.04 -6.12 7.30
N CYS A 30 -3.60 -5.15 6.59
CA CYS A 30 -2.86 -4.40 5.56
C CYS A 30 -1.65 -3.66 6.14
N VAL A 31 -1.80 -3.02 7.32
CA VAL A 31 -0.68 -2.36 8.02
C VAL A 31 0.44 -3.36 8.30
N ASN A 32 0.14 -4.54 8.85
CA ASN A 32 1.14 -5.55 9.17
C ASN A 32 1.85 -6.08 7.92
N GLN A 33 1.12 -6.28 6.82
CA GLN A 33 1.71 -6.70 5.54
C GLN A 33 2.66 -5.63 4.99
N LEU A 34 2.27 -4.35 5.06
CA LEU A 34 3.11 -3.23 4.64
C LEU A 34 4.35 -3.07 5.54
N LEU A 35 4.21 -3.20 6.86
CA LEU A 35 5.35 -3.18 7.80
C LEU A 35 6.36 -4.29 7.47
N ALA A 36 5.88 -5.50 7.18
CA ALA A 36 6.73 -6.61 6.78
C ALA A 36 7.46 -6.35 5.46
N LEU A 37 6.75 -5.83 4.44
CA LEU A 37 7.36 -5.42 3.16
C LEU A 37 8.43 -4.33 3.35
N MET A 38 8.20 -3.44 4.32
CA MET A 38 9.09 -2.34 4.64
C MET A 38 10.18 -2.70 5.66
N ALA A 39 10.23 -3.92 6.18
CA ALA A 39 11.12 -4.30 7.29
C ALA A 39 11.09 -3.26 8.43
N LEU A 40 9.88 -2.89 8.88
CA LEU A 40 9.62 -1.98 9.99
C LEU A 40 8.99 -2.75 11.15
N ASP A 41 9.36 -2.39 12.38
CA ASP A 41 8.94 -3.14 13.57
C ASP A 41 7.51 -2.80 14.04
N ALA A 42 7.10 -1.54 13.90
CA ALA A 42 5.85 -1.05 14.47
C ALA A 42 5.21 0.07 13.63
N PRO A 43 3.87 0.17 13.63
CA PRO A 43 3.17 1.27 13.00
C PRO A 43 3.35 2.55 13.82
N GLU A 44 3.30 3.69 13.14
CA GLU A 44 3.32 5.01 13.76
C GLU A 44 2.07 5.78 13.30
N GLN A 45 1.32 6.36 14.23
CA GLN A 45 0.12 7.10 13.91
C GLN A 45 0.49 8.36 13.11
N ALA A 46 -0.16 8.56 11.97
CA ALA A 46 -0.05 9.79 11.20
C ALA A 46 -1.24 10.70 11.46
N VAL A 47 -1.04 12.01 11.35
CA VAL A 47 -2.13 13.00 11.35
C VAL A 47 -2.40 13.44 9.92
N GLY A 48 -3.66 13.36 9.50
CA GLY A 48 -4.12 13.84 8.19
C GLY A 48 -4.37 12.72 7.18
N THR A 49 -4.44 13.11 5.91
CA THR A 49 -4.64 12.18 4.79
C THR A 49 -3.60 12.45 3.71
N LEU A 50 -3.24 11.41 2.98
CA LEU A 50 -2.29 11.48 1.89
C LEU A 50 -2.86 10.69 0.70
N PRO A 51 -2.69 11.17 -0.55
CA PRO A 51 -2.95 10.34 -1.72
C PRO A 51 -2.12 9.06 -1.67
N MET A 52 -2.69 7.98 -2.19
CA MET A 52 -2.05 6.66 -2.07
C MET A 52 -0.71 6.58 -2.81
N LEU A 53 -0.61 7.25 -3.97
CA LEU A 53 0.63 7.32 -4.73
C LEU A 53 1.71 8.10 -3.98
N ASP A 54 1.34 9.20 -3.32
CA ASP A 54 2.27 9.98 -2.52
C ASP A 54 2.79 9.17 -1.32
N ALA A 55 1.93 8.35 -0.68
CA ALA A 55 2.35 7.42 0.37
C ALA A 55 3.32 6.37 -0.18
N ALA A 56 3.02 5.78 -1.34
CA ALA A 56 3.89 4.81 -2.00
C ALA A 56 5.24 5.42 -2.40
N ASP A 57 5.27 6.69 -2.82
CA ASP A 57 6.51 7.40 -3.14
C ASP A 57 7.39 7.63 -1.90
N ILE A 58 6.80 8.01 -0.76
CA ILE A 58 7.53 8.11 0.51
C ILE A 58 8.15 6.75 0.88
N LEU A 59 7.36 5.68 0.80
CA LEU A 59 7.83 4.34 1.11
C LEU A 59 8.94 3.88 0.15
N TYR A 60 8.84 4.22 -1.12
CA TYR A 60 9.87 3.90 -2.12
C TYR A 60 11.19 4.64 -1.84
N GLN A 61 11.14 5.94 -1.54
CA GLN A 61 12.34 6.71 -1.22
C GLN A 61 13.01 6.20 0.06
N ASP A 62 12.22 5.88 1.08
CA ASP A 62 12.71 5.27 2.30
C ASP A 62 13.34 3.89 2.04
N ALA A 63 12.68 3.03 1.27
CA ALA A 63 13.19 1.72 0.88
C ALA A 63 14.50 1.81 0.08
N LEU A 64 14.64 2.79 -0.82
CA LEU A 64 15.89 3.09 -1.52
C LEU A 64 16.99 3.49 -0.52
N SER A 65 16.68 4.42 0.39
CA SER A 65 17.65 4.92 1.38
C SER A 65 18.16 3.85 2.34
N ARG A 66 17.31 2.87 2.65
CA ARG A 66 17.65 1.72 3.52
C ARG A 66 18.19 0.52 2.75
N GLY A 67 18.31 0.61 1.42
CA GLY A 67 18.84 -0.46 0.57
C GLY A 67 17.92 -1.67 0.39
N LEU A 68 16.62 -1.53 0.71
CA LEU A 68 15.60 -2.55 0.41
C LEU A 68 15.33 -2.66 -1.09
N VAL A 69 15.57 -1.57 -1.83
CA VAL A 69 15.50 -1.52 -3.29
C VAL A 69 16.85 -1.09 -3.84
N GLN A 70 17.34 -1.78 -4.87
CA GLN A 70 18.59 -1.42 -5.52
C GLN A 70 18.40 -0.27 -6.53
N PRO A 71 19.24 0.78 -6.49
CA PRO A 71 19.21 1.85 -7.48
C PRO A 71 19.71 1.37 -8.84
N GLY A 72 19.22 1.98 -9.93
CA GLY A 72 19.73 1.74 -11.29
C GLY A 72 19.10 0.57 -12.06
N ASN A 73 18.04 -0.04 -11.53
CA ASN A 73 17.16 -0.92 -12.29
C ASN A 73 15.92 -0.13 -12.71
N ASP A 74 15.74 0.05 -14.02
CA ASP A 74 14.68 0.89 -14.61
C ASP A 74 13.26 0.48 -14.18
N ASP A 75 13.07 -0.75 -13.68
CA ASP A 75 11.78 -1.30 -13.24
C ASP A 75 11.66 -1.44 -11.70
N ALA A 76 12.68 -1.04 -10.94
CA ALA A 76 12.71 -1.23 -9.48
C ALA A 76 11.55 -0.53 -8.76
N ARG A 77 11.26 0.73 -9.12
CA ARG A 77 10.12 1.47 -8.57
C ARG A 77 8.80 0.79 -8.90
N GLY A 78 8.62 0.38 -10.15
CA GLY A 78 7.38 -0.25 -10.61
C GLY A 78 7.05 -1.51 -9.81
N ARG A 79 8.02 -2.41 -9.66
CA ARG A 79 7.88 -3.64 -8.89
C ARG A 79 7.61 -3.40 -7.41
N PHE A 80 8.32 -2.44 -6.82
CA PHE A 80 8.14 -2.10 -5.41
C PHE A 80 6.76 -1.49 -5.14
N VAL A 81 6.34 -0.53 -5.97
CA VAL A 81 4.99 0.04 -5.83
C VAL A 81 3.93 -1.03 -6.07
N ALA A 82 4.13 -1.93 -7.04
CA ALA A 82 3.20 -3.05 -7.27
C ALA A 82 3.08 -3.99 -6.06
N SER A 83 4.16 -4.25 -5.31
CA SER A 83 4.08 -5.08 -4.10
C SER A 83 3.32 -4.38 -2.97
N LEU A 84 3.50 -3.07 -2.80
CA LEU A 84 2.73 -2.28 -1.84
C LEU A 84 1.23 -2.32 -2.16
N PHE A 85 0.85 -2.09 -3.42
CA PHE A 85 -0.55 -2.18 -3.85
C PHE A 85 -1.10 -3.60 -3.74
N GLY A 86 -0.29 -4.62 -3.99
CA GLY A 86 -0.66 -6.02 -3.75
C GLY A 86 -1.05 -6.31 -2.30
N ALA A 87 -0.53 -5.56 -1.33
CA ALA A 87 -0.89 -5.68 0.09
C ALA A 87 -2.16 -4.89 0.47
N THR A 88 -2.59 -3.93 -0.36
CA THR A 88 -3.68 -2.99 -0.05
C THR A 88 -4.78 -2.96 -1.10
N THR A 89 -4.84 -3.96 -1.97
CA THR A 89 -5.88 -4.11 -2.99
C THR A 89 -6.45 -5.52 -2.99
N PRO A 90 -7.72 -5.70 -3.38
CA PRO A 90 -8.28 -7.02 -3.57
C PRO A 90 -7.49 -7.80 -4.64
N PRO A 91 -7.35 -9.13 -4.48
CA PRO A 91 -6.73 -9.96 -5.50
C PRO A 91 -7.43 -9.80 -6.87
N PRO A 92 -6.72 -9.88 -8.00
CA PRO A 92 -7.31 -9.73 -9.33
C PRO A 92 -8.50 -10.66 -9.60
N GLN A 93 -8.50 -11.86 -9.01
CA GLN A 93 -9.62 -12.79 -9.10
C GLN A 93 -10.89 -12.22 -8.44
N VAL A 94 -10.80 -11.63 -7.25
CA VAL A 94 -11.94 -11.02 -6.54
C VAL A 94 -12.53 -9.88 -7.35
N VAL A 95 -11.68 -9.06 -7.98
CA VAL A 95 -12.11 -7.99 -8.89
C VAL A 95 -12.88 -8.55 -10.09
N ARG A 96 -12.34 -9.59 -10.73
CA ARG A 96 -12.98 -10.26 -11.88
C ARG A 96 -14.31 -10.91 -11.52
N ASP A 97 -14.38 -11.57 -10.37
CA ASP A 97 -15.59 -12.24 -9.89
C ASP A 97 -16.66 -11.21 -9.52
N THR A 98 -16.27 -10.10 -8.89
CA THR A 98 -17.16 -8.97 -8.59
C THR A 98 -17.72 -8.37 -9.89
N PHE A 99 -16.87 -8.11 -10.88
CA PHE A 99 -17.31 -7.61 -12.18
C PHE A 99 -18.26 -8.60 -12.87
N ALA A 100 -17.92 -9.89 -12.89
CA ALA A 100 -18.76 -10.92 -13.47
C ALA A 100 -20.14 -10.97 -12.79
N ARG A 101 -20.20 -10.88 -11.46
CA ARG A 101 -21.46 -10.85 -10.71
C ARG A 101 -22.30 -9.61 -11.00
N LEU A 102 -21.68 -8.44 -11.11
CA LEU A 102 -22.39 -7.17 -11.34
C LEU A 102 -22.88 -7.00 -12.78
N TYR A 103 -22.19 -7.61 -13.76
CA TYR A 103 -22.41 -7.31 -15.19
C TYR A 103 -22.75 -8.51 -16.08
N LYS A 104 -22.66 -9.78 -15.64
CA LYS A 104 -23.09 -10.94 -16.46
C LYS A 104 -24.60 -11.22 -16.40
N GLY A 105 -25.39 -10.35 -15.79
CA GLY A 105 -26.85 -10.47 -15.69
C GLY A 105 -27.65 -9.40 -16.45
N SER A 106 -27.02 -8.65 -17.36
CA SER A 106 -27.65 -7.59 -18.17
C SER A 106 -27.82 -8.00 -19.63
#